data_AF-A0A074XX46-F1
#
_entry.id   AF-A0A074XX46-F1
#
_cell.length_a   1.000
_cell.length_b   1.000
_cell.length_c   1.000
_cell.angle_alpha   90.00
_cell.angle_beta   90.00
_cell.angle_gamma   90.00
#
_symmetry.space_group_name_H-M   'P 1'
#
loop_
_entity.id
_entity.type
_entity.pdbx_description
1 polymer ?
#
loop_
_entity_poly.entity_id
_entity_poly.type
_entity_poly.pdbx_seq_one_letter_code
_entity_poly.pdbx_strand_id
1 'polypeptide(L)'
;MSSSAFLGQPPANQDDFWTIKGMYRAAYAFDKDPSKGYLFVPKRPTHYEYNDKQAGIIAGMSVAIAIMFLTTVLRLALRQFKTGVRWGADDWVLIPGAIMAILYPALQIAMVTHGGGGKHTWDVTYAEYYIFNKLAIVCKIIFFTTVGIIKISICLFLRRISEATSKYPRLANDFFLFLLVGYTLLALFWSCFQCSPAPAMWDKIYSGQLARPAKCWSTLVVANALSIIHVVMDFVLLLTPIVVLWKVRLNKGTKIRLFIVFSMGSLSCVASVLRELAQKSISKDITYGYTSLLAWTVVDLTLAVVVASLPVISALIPKAWGEITQSSRIRRTTLGQGTSKGTQGQSVIGRGRRNTIDSESDGILREDHIELSFARNSKRAEPREVSQASSFGSHKTGHAI
;
A
#
# COMPACT_ATOMS: atom_id res chain seq x y z
N MET A 1 20.07 14.49 34.22
CA MET A 1 20.78 14.85 32.97
C MET A 1 21.08 16.32 33.04
N SER A 2 22.33 16.72 32.81
CA SER A 2 22.73 18.13 32.71
C SER A 2 21.81 18.88 31.74
N SER A 3 21.39 20.09 32.12
CA SER A 3 20.55 20.94 31.26
C SER A 3 21.26 21.13 29.91
N SER A 4 20.57 20.81 28.81
CA SER A 4 21.07 21.02 27.44
C SER A 4 20.66 22.40 26.96
N ALA A 5 21.54 23.09 26.24
CA ALA A 5 21.24 24.41 25.69
C ALA A 5 20.19 24.33 24.57
N PHE A 6 19.45 25.42 24.39
CA PHE A 6 18.55 25.56 23.24
C PHE A 6 19.32 25.71 21.93
N LEU A 7 18.73 25.25 20.83
CA LEU A 7 19.31 25.41 19.50
C LEU A 7 19.59 26.89 19.19
N GLY A 8 20.83 27.18 18.79
CA GLY A 8 21.31 28.53 18.52
C GLY A 8 21.98 29.22 19.70
N GLN A 9 21.87 28.66 20.91
CA GLN A 9 22.65 29.09 22.07
C GLN A 9 24.01 28.36 22.11
N PRO A 10 25.02 28.93 22.79
CA PRO A 10 26.27 28.23 23.03
C PRO A 10 26.05 26.92 23.82
N PRO A 11 26.90 25.90 23.64
CA PRO A 11 26.73 24.60 24.28
C PRO A 11 26.79 24.71 25.81
N ALA A 12 25.87 24.05 26.51
CA ALA A 12 25.87 23.99 27.97
C ALA A 12 26.77 22.86 28.52
N ASN A 13 27.03 21.84 27.69
CA ASN A 13 27.81 20.67 28.06
C ASN A 13 28.61 20.13 26.85
N GLN A 14 29.43 19.11 27.10
CA GLN A 14 30.29 18.52 26.07
C GLN A 14 29.49 17.82 24.95
N ASP A 15 28.35 17.22 25.28
CA ASP A 15 27.50 16.53 24.30
C ASP A 15 26.83 17.52 23.34
N ASP A 16 26.40 18.68 23.84
CA ASP A 16 25.90 19.79 23.03
C ASP A 16 26.99 20.25 22.05
N PHE A 17 28.23 20.42 22.52
CA PHE A 17 29.36 20.82 21.67
C PHE A 17 29.59 19.82 20.51
N TRP A 18 29.65 18.53 20.81
CA TRP A 18 29.83 17.50 19.80
C TRP A 18 28.63 17.40 18.85
N THR A 19 27.41 17.58 19.36
CA THR A 19 26.19 17.63 18.56
C THR A 19 26.23 18.79 17.57
N ILE A 20 26.55 20.01 18.02
CA ILE A 20 26.67 21.20 17.15
C ILE A 20 27.73 20.95 16.07
N LYS A 21 28.90 20.42 16.45
CA LYS A 21 29.98 20.11 15.50
C LYS A 21 29.54 19.07 14.47
N GLY A 22 28.79 18.04 14.89
CA GLY A 22 28.20 17.04 14.02
C GLY A 22 27.16 17.61 13.07
N MET A 23 26.32 18.54 13.54
CA MET A 23 25.35 19.26 12.71
C MET A 23 26.04 20.12 11.64
N TYR A 24 27.11 20.84 12.00
CA TYR A 24 27.92 21.60 11.04
C TYR A 24 28.56 20.72 9.96
N ARG A 25 29.10 19.57 10.36
CA ARG A 25 29.64 18.58 9.41
C ARG A 25 28.58 18.04 8.46
N ALA A 26 27.37 17.76 8.96
CA ALA A 26 26.26 17.32 8.12
C ALA A 26 25.78 18.40 7.14
N ALA A 27 25.94 19.68 7.50
CA ALA A 27 25.63 20.83 6.65
C ALA A 27 26.79 21.25 5.72
N TYR A 28 27.89 20.48 5.65
CA TYR A 28 29.12 20.82 4.91
C TYR A 28 29.76 22.16 5.32
N ALA A 29 29.51 22.59 6.56
CA ALA A 29 29.99 23.86 7.12
C ALA A 29 31.17 23.63 8.08
N PHE A 30 32.31 23.17 7.54
CA PHE A 30 33.45 22.70 8.35
C PHE A 30 34.20 23.82 9.09
N ASP A 31 34.15 25.05 8.59
CA ASP A 31 34.88 26.19 9.14
C ASP A 31 34.14 26.92 10.28
N LYS A 32 32.94 26.46 10.64
CA LYS A 32 32.13 27.10 11.68
C LYS A 32 32.53 26.62 13.06
N ASP A 33 32.66 27.58 13.97
CA ASP A 33 33.03 27.35 15.36
C ASP A 33 31.82 26.83 16.17
N PRO A 34 31.86 25.57 16.66
CA PRO A 34 30.77 24.98 17.45
C PRO A 34 30.59 25.63 18.83
N SER A 35 31.58 26.35 19.36
CA SER A 35 31.47 27.01 20.67
C SER A 35 30.45 28.15 20.69
N LYS A 36 30.10 28.69 19.53
CA LYS A 36 29.14 29.80 19.38
C LYS A 36 27.69 29.32 19.24
N GLY A 37 27.43 28.01 19.28
CA GLY A 37 26.12 27.44 19.00
C GLY A 37 25.87 27.20 17.51
N TYR A 38 24.78 26.50 17.19
CA TYR A 38 24.42 26.20 15.80
C TYR A 38 23.75 27.41 15.11
N LEU A 39 24.47 28.05 14.19
CA LEU A 39 24.06 29.31 13.56
C LEU A 39 23.00 29.21 12.45
N PHE A 40 22.63 28.01 12.01
CA PHE A 40 21.63 27.83 10.94
C PHE A 40 20.18 27.76 11.47
N VAL A 41 19.95 28.12 12.73
CA VAL A 41 18.62 28.16 13.34
C VAL A 41 17.91 29.47 12.93
N PRO A 42 16.65 29.42 12.48
CA PRO A 42 15.88 30.63 12.23
C PRO A 42 15.71 31.46 13.52
N LYS A 43 15.79 32.78 13.41
CA LYS A 43 15.61 33.68 14.57
C LYS A 43 14.16 33.60 15.07
N ARG A 44 13.99 33.54 16.40
CA ARG A 44 12.67 33.63 17.04
C ARG A 44 12.02 34.98 16.69
N PRO A 45 10.75 35.01 16.25
CA PRO A 45 10.00 36.25 16.02
C PRO A 45 9.84 37.08 17.30
N THR A 46 9.74 38.41 17.19
CA THR A 46 9.60 39.33 18.35
C THR A 46 8.26 39.20 19.08
N HIS A 47 7.19 38.80 18.36
CA HIS A 47 5.85 38.55 18.90
C HIS A 47 5.44 37.09 18.68
N TYR A 48 6.21 36.16 19.25
CA TYR A 48 5.94 34.73 19.12
C TYR A 48 5.03 34.24 20.25
N GLU A 49 3.85 33.76 19.89
CA GLU A 49 3.00 32.95 20.76
C GLU A 49 3.43 31.49 20.63
N TYR A 50 3.70 30.82 21.75
CA TYR A 50 4.14 29.44 21.75
C TYR A 50 3.07 28.54 21.10
N ASN A 51 3.43 27.89 20.00
CA ASN A 51 2.55 26.99 19.27
C ASN A 51 3.32 25.73 18.87
N ASP A 52 2.83 24.57 19.27
CA ASP A 52 3.38 23.28 18.87
C ASP A 52 2.30 22.40 18.22
N LYS A 53 2.77 21.44 17.42
CA LYS A 53 1.90 20.49 16.72
C LYS A 53 1.87 19.11 17.40
N GLN A 54 2.44 18.99 18.60
CA GLN A 54 2.75 17.68 19.20
C GLN A 54 1.49 16.87 19.48
N ALA A 55 0.49 17.49 20.12
CA ALA A 55 -0.78 16.83 20.43
C ALA A 55 -1.52 16.35 19.16
N GLY A 56 -1.56 17.18 18.11
CA GLY A 56 -2.17 16.82 16.84
C GLY A 56 -1.47 15.65 16.15
N ILE A 57 -0.13 15.59 16.23
CA ILE A 57 0.65 14.47 15.68
C ILE A 57 0.33 13.18 16.45
N ILE A 58 0.34 13.21 17.78
CA ILE A 58 0.07 12.02 18.60
C ILE A 58 -1.34 11.47 18.32
N ALA A 59 -2.33 12.35 18.24
CA ALA A 59 -3.70 11.98 17.90
C ALA A 59 -3.78 11.35 16.50
N GLY A 60 -3.19 11.99 15.49
CA GLY A 60 -3.17 11.48 14.12
C GLY A 60 -2.47 10.12 13.99
N MET A 61 -1.33 9.94 14.66
CA MET A 61 -0.60 8.67 14.68
C MET A 61 -1.40 7.56 15.36
N SER A 62 -2.08 7.87 16.45
CA SER A 62 -2.93 6.90 17.18
C SER A 62 -4.10 6.43 16.33
N VAL A 63 -4.75 7.34 15.61
CA VAL A 63 -5.84 7.01 14.66
C VAL A 63 -5.31 6.14 13.51
N ALA A 64 -4.15 6.48 12.94
CA ALA A 64 -3.54 5.70 11.87
C ALA A 64 -3.19 4.27 12.32
N ILE A 65 -2.64 4.12 13.54
CA ILE A 65 -2.38 2.81 14.15
C ILE A 65 -3.67 2.00 14.24
N ALA A 66 -4.75 2.60 14.75
CA ALA A 66 -6.04 1.92 14.86
C ALA A 66 -6.56 1.45 13.49
N ILE A 67 -6.49 2.30 12.47
CA ILE A 67 -6.93 1.94 11.11
C ILE A 67 -6.09 0.78 10.55
N MET A 68 -4.76 0.87 10.62
CA MET A 68 -3.86 -0.18 10.11
C MET A 68 -4.04 -1.50 10.87
N PHE A 69 -4.21 -1.45 12.18
CA PHE A 69 -4.46 -2.62 13.01
C PHE A 69 -5.81 -3.27 12.67
N LEU A 70 -6.90 -2.51 12.67
CA LEU A 70 -8.24 -3.01 12.37
C LEU A 70 -8.33 -3.61 10.97
N THR A 71 -7.73 -2.96 9.97
CA THR A 71 -7.74 -3.46 8.58
C THR A 71 -6.94 -4.74 8.42
N THR A 72 -5.78 -4.84 9.08
CA THR A 72 -4.95 -6.06 9.07
C THR A 72 -5.65 -7.21 9.80
N VAL A 73 -6.20 -6.96 10.99
CA VAL A 73 -6.96 -7.97 11.76
C VAL A 73 -8.18 -8.44 10.98
N LEU A 74 -8.94 -7.51 10.38
CA LEU A 74 -10.08 -7.85 9.55
C LEU A 74 -9.66 -8.76 8.39
N ARG A 75 -8.58 -8.42 7.66
CA ARG A 75 -8.05 -9.28 6.59
C ARG A 75 -7.71 -10.68 7.09
N LEU A 76 -7.00 -10.80 8.20
CA LEU A 76 -6.57 -12.09 8.76
C LEU A 76 -7.75 -12.92 9.25
N ALA A 77 -8.69 -12.31 9.98
CA ALA A 77 -9.92 -12.95 10.43
C ALA A 77 -10.73 -13.49 9.25
N LEU A 78 -10.86 -12.70 8.17
CA LEU A 78 -11.57 -13.13 6.97
C LEU A 78 -10.92 -14.33 6.30
N ARG A 79 -9.58 -14.43 6.30
CA ARG A 79 -8.88 -15.59 5.74
C ARG A 79 -8.97 -16.83 6.63
N GLN A 80 -8.99 -16.64 7.95
CA GLN A 80 -9.09 -17.74 8.90
C GLN A 80 -10.50 -18.33 8.97
N PHE A 81 -11.53 -17.48 8.96
CA PHE A 81 -12.91 -17.92 9.20
C PHE A 81 -13.73 -18.19 7.93
N LYS A 82 -13.30 -17.73 6.75
CA LYS A 82 -13.97 -18.10 5.51
C LYS A 82 -13.39 -19.34 4.86
N THR A 83 -14.24 -20.36 4.79
CA THR A 83 -14.02 -21.57 3.99
C THR A 83 -13.78 -21.20 2.52
N GLY A 84 -12.65 -21.66 1.96
CA GLY A 84 -12.29 -21.50 0.54
C GLY A 84 -11.26 -20.42 0.21
N VAL A 85 -10.85 -19.56 1.16
CA VAL A 85 -9.81 -18.54 0.91
C VAL A 85 -8.44 -19.06 1.36
N ARG A 86 -7.66 -19.63 0.43
CA ARG A 86 -6.31 -20.12 0.75
C ARG A 86 -5.32 -18.99 1.01
N TRP A 87 -4.49 -19.18 2.04
CA TRP A 87 -3.31 -18.36 2.33
C TRP A 87 -2.40 -18.29 1.10
N GLY A 88 -2.03 -17.08 0.70
CA GLY A 88 -1.10 -16.84 -0.40
C GLY A 88 0.23 -16.31 0.11
N ALA A 89 1.26 -16.35 -0.74
CA ALA A 89 2.54 -15.69 -0.45
C ALA A 89 2.35 -14.18 -0.21
N ASP A 90 1.32 -13.56 -0.79
CA ASP A 90 0.97 -12.17 -0.55
C ASP A 90 0.64 -11.87 0.92
N ASP A 91 0.04 -12.80 1.65
CA ASP A 91 -0.34 -12.62 3.06
C ASP A 91 0.86 -12.72 4.00
N TRP A 92 1.72 -13.72 3.75
CA TRP A 92 2.93 -13.92 4.54
C TRP A 92 3.90 -12.75 4.43
N VAL A 93 3.94 -12.11 3.26
CA VAL A 93 4.73 -10.89 3.05
C VAL A 93 4.03 -9.67 3.66
N LEU A 94 2.69 -9.61 3.66
CA LEU A 94 1.98 -8.46 4.21
C LEU A 94 2.08 -8.37 5.73
N ILE A 95 2.01 -9.49 6.45
CA ILE A 95 2.04 -9.51 7.93
C ILE A 95 3.24 -8.72 8.51
N PRO A 96 4.51 -9.02 8.13
CA PRO A 96 5.65 -8.24 8.62
C PRO A 96 5.61 -6.79 8.14
N GLY A 97 5.10 -6.54 6.92
CA GLY A 97 4.87 -5.19 6.42
C GLY A 97 3.88 -4.40 7.30
N ALA A 98 2.75 -4.99 7.69
CA ALA A 98 1.76 -4.37 8.55
C ALA A 98 2.30 -4.10 9.96
N ILE A 99 3.09 -5.02 10.52
CA ILE A 99 3.76 -4.83 11.81
C ILE A 99 4.72 -3.63 11.73
N MET A 100 5.56 -3.57 10.69
CA MET A 100 6.44 -2.42 10.49
C MET A 100 5.67 -1.11 10.20
N ALA A 101 4.49 -1.21 9.56
CA ALA A 101 3.62 -0.07 9.31
C ALA A 101 3.04 0.51 10.60
N ILE A 102 2.77 -0.31 11.61
CA ILE A 102 2.36 0.12 12.96
C ILE A 102 3.56 0.61 13.78
N LEU A 103 4.74 0.01 13.59
CA LEU A 103 5.97 0.45 14.26
C LEU A 103 6.36 1.88 13.87
N TYR A 104 6.18 2.25 12.60
CA TYR A 104 6.49 3.60 12.11
C TYR A 104 5.82 4.73 12.93
N PRO A 105 4.48 4.82 13.04
CA PRO A 105 3.81 5.86 13.83
C PRO A 105 4.14 5.76 15.32
N ALA A 106 4.39 4.57 15.87
CA ALA A 106 4.83 4.42 17.26
C ALA A 106 6.19 5.10 17.52
N LEU A 107 7.15 4.94 16.60
CA LEU A 107 8.44 5.63 16.66
C LEU A 107 8.32 7.14 16.44
N GLN A 108 7.35 7.57 15.62
CA GLN A 108 7.05 9.00 15.45
C GLN A 108 6.48 9.63 16.71
N ILE A 109 5.61 8.91 17.44
CA ILE A 109 5.13 9.34 18.76
C ILE A 109 6.32 9.49 19.71
N ALA A 110 7.21 8.50 19.78
CA ALA A 110 8.41 8.58 20.61
C ALA A 110 9.33 9.76 20.24
N MET A 111 9.45 10.07 18.95
CA MET A 111 10.22 11.22 18.46
C MET A 111 9.59 12.56 18.86
N VAL A 112 8.26 12.65 18.85
CA VAL A 112 7.56 13.87 19.29
C VAL A 112 7.69 14.03 20.81
N THR A 113 7.52 12.95 21.59
CA THR A 113 7.57 13.03 23.06
C THR A 113 8.97 13.29 23.61
N HIS A 114 10.02 12.77 22.96
CA HIS A 114 11.39 12.87 23.48
C HIS A 114 12.34 13.73 22.63
N GLY A 115 12.00 14.01 21.38
CA GLY A 115 12.89 14.69 20.42
C GLY A 115 12.47 16.12 20.05
N GLY A 116 11.41 16.68 20.64
CA GLY A 116 10.94 18.02 20.26
C GLY A 116 10.38 18.11 18.84
N GLY A 117 10.10 16.98 18.18
CA GLY A 117 9.40 16.96 16.90
C GLY A 117 8.04 17.64 17.01
N GLY A 118 7.74 18.57 16.09
CA GLY A 118 6.52 19.38 16.15
C GLY A 118 6.63 20.68 16.94
N LYS A 119 7.75 20.93 17.63
CA LYS A 119 8.11 22.25 18.16
C LYS A 119 8.89 23.05 17.11
N HIS A 120 8.85 24.38 17.22
CA HIS A 120 9.72 25.26 16.45
C HIS A 120 11.20 25.04 16.80
N THR A 121 12.10 25.13 15.82
CA THR A 121 13.53 24.79 15.98
C THR A 121 14.20 25.60 17.11
N TRP A 122 13.76 26.84 17.36
CA TRP A 122 14.27 27.70 18.44
C TRP A 122 13.73 27.35 19.84
N ASP A 123 12.74 26.46 19.95
CA ASP A 123 12.18 25.94 21.21
C ASP A 123 12.67 24.50 21.52
N VAL A 124 13.65 24.01 20.76
CA VAL A 124 14.23 22.66 20.89
C VAL A 124 15.64 22.76 21.47
N THR A 125 15.98 21.85 22.39
CA THR A 125 17.32 21.70 22.96
C THR A 125 18.23 20.80 22.09
N TYR A 126 19.55 20.90 22.25
CA TYR A 126 20.47 20.03 21.48
C TYR A 126 20.25 18.54 21.79
N ALA A 127 19.93 18.19 23.04
CA ALA A 127 19.58 16.83 23.43
C ALA A 127 18.29 16.33 22.76
N GLU A 128 17.23 17.14 22.73
CA GLU A 128 16.00 16.80 22.00
C GLU A 128 16.29 16.65 20.50
N TYR A 129 17.03 17.59 19.90
CA TYR A 129 17.37 17.53 18.48
C TYR A 129 18.20 16.28 18.13
N TYR A 130 19.12 15.87 19.00
CA TYR A 130 19.88 14.63 18.82
C TYR A 130 18.95 13.41 18.74
N ILE A 131 17.98 13.30 19.65
CA ILE A 131 16.97 12.23 19.64
C ILE A 131 16.10 12.31 18.38
N PHE A 132 15.63 13.51 18.01
CA PHE A 132 14.87 13.75 16.79
C PHE A 132 15.61 13.26 15.55
N ASN A 133 16.88 13.65 15.39
CA ASN A 133 17.68 13.28 14.23
C ASN A 133 17.86 11.76 14.15
N LYS A 134 18.21 11.13 15.27
CA LYS A 134 18.41 9.67 15.35
C LYS A 134 17.13 8.91 14.98
N LEU A 135 15.99 9.28 15.56
CA LEU A 135 14.71 8.64 15.25
C LEU A 135 14.23 8.96 13.84
N ALA A 136 14.47 10.16 13.31
CA ALA A 136 14.10 10.52 11.94
C ALA A 136 14.79 9.61 10.91
N ILE A 137 16.07 9.27 11.11
CA ILE A 137 16.79 8.38 10.20
C ILE A 137 16.29 6.93 10.33
N VAL A 138 16.01 6.45 11.56
CA VAL A 138 15.42 5.13 11.78
C VAL A 138 14.05 5.03 11.12
N CYS A 139 13.18 6.02 11.34
CA CYS A 139 11.87 6.13 10.69
C CYS A 139 11.99 6.16 9.17
N LYS A 140 13.01 6.81 8.61
CA LYS A 140 13.27 6.81 7.16
C LYS A 140 13.51 5.38 6.63
N ILE A 141 14.38 4.60 7.29
CA ILE A 141 14.61 3.20 6.87
C ILE A 141 13.32 2.40 6.94
N ILE A 142 12.62 2.49 8.08
CA ILE A 142 11.39 1.73 8.32
C ILE A 142 10.36 2.08 7.26
N PHE A 143 10.17 3.37 6.96
CA PHE A 143 9.24 3.80 5.91
C PHE A 143 9.53 3.13 4.55
N PHE A 144 10.75 3.25 4.03
CA PHE A 144 11.08 2.70 2.70
C PHE A 144 10.97 1.17 2.68
N THR A 145 11.40 0.51 3.75
CA THR A 145 11.33 -0.95 3.89
C THR A 145 9.87 -1.41 3.94
N THR A 146 9.05 -0.78 4.78
CA THR A 146 7.64 -1.11 4.95
C THR A 146 6.86 -0.93 3.67
N VAL A 147 6.99 0.22 3.00
CA VAL A 147 6.25 0.46 1.76
C VAL A 147 6.72 -0.49 0.66
N GLY A 148 8.01 -0.80 0.59
CA GLY A 148 8.53 -1.83 -0.31
C GLY A 148 7.85 -3.19 -0.08
N ILE A 149 7.81 -3.65 1.17
CA ILE A 149 7.16 -4.93 1.54
C ILE A 149 5.66 -4.93 1.20
N ILE A 150 4.94 -3.85 1.50
CA ILE A 150 3.50 -3.75 1.18
C ILE A 150 3.28 -3.78 -0.33
N LYS A 151 4.05 -3.01 -1.11
CA LYS A 151 3.97 -3.00 -2.57
C LYS A 151 4.30 -4.39 -3.14
N ILE A 152 5.28 -5.11 -2.57
CA ILE A 152 5.62 -6.48 -2.97
C ILE A 152 4.44 -7.42 -2.72
N SER A 153 3.78 -7.32 -1.56
CA SER A 153 2.56 -8.10 -1.26
C SER A 153 1.44 -7.83 -2.29
N ILE A 154 1.18 -6.55 -2.62
CA ILE A 154 0.20 -6.19 -3.65
C ILE A 154 0.58 -6.77 -5.01
N CYS A 155 1.86 -6.66 -5.40
CA CYS A 155 2.34 -7.18 -6.68
C CYS A 155 2.27 -8.72 -6.75
N LEU A 156 2.53 -9.43 -5.65
CA LEU A 156 2.34 -10.88 -5.56
C LEU A 156 0.86 -11.27 -5.68
N PHE A 157 -0.03 -10.48 -5.10
CA PHE A 157 -1.47 -10.67 -5.27
C PHE A 157 -1.90 -10.46 -6.74
N LEU A 158 -1.40 -9.40 -7.39
CA LEU A 158 -1.64 -9.15 -8.82
C LEU A 158 -1.06 -10.25 -9.71
N ARG A 159 0.12 -10.79 -9.34
CA ARG A 159 0.74 -11.93 -10.01
C ARG A 159 -0.21 -13.13 -10.06
N ARG A 160 -0.78 -13.49 -8.91
CA ARG A 160 -1.72 -14.62 -8.78
C ARG A 160 -2.94 -14.45 -9.68
N ILE A 161 -3.43 -13.22 -9.86
CA ILE A 161 -4.53 -12.92 -10.79
C ILE A 161 -4.06 -13.05 -12.24
N SER A 162 -2.88 -12.52 -12.57
CA SER A 162 -2.34 -12.55 -13.93
C SER A 162 -2.03 -13.97 -14.42
N GLU A 163 -1.64 -14.88 -13.51
CA GLU A 163 -1.41 -16.30 -13.80
C GLU A 163 -2.66 -16.99 -14.36
N ALA A 164 -3.85 -16.55 -13.96
CA ALA A 164 -5.11 -17.07 -14.48
C ALA A 164 -5.49 -16.53 -15.88
N THR A 165 -4.80 -15.52 -16.40
CA THR A 165 -5.21 -14.80 -17.63
C THR A 165 -4.33 -15.09 -18.85
N SER A 166 -3.00 -14.83 -18.79
CA SER A 166 -2.09 -15.00 -19.94
C SER A 166 -0.60 -14.87 -19.56
N LYS A 167 0.30 -15.38 -20.43
CA LYS A 167 1.77 -15.36 -20.22
C LYS A 167 2.39 -13.94 -20.26
N TYR A 168 1.92 -13.06 -21.14
CA TYR A 168 2.47 -11.70 -21.29
C TYR A 168 2.27 -10.79 -20.05
N PRO A 169 1.06 -10.64 -19.48
CA PRO A 169 0.88 -9.83 -18.27
C PRO A 169 1.62 -10.39 -17.06
N ARG A 170 1.80 -11.71 -16.99
CA ARG A 170 2.62 -12.36 -15.95
C ARG A 170 4.08 -11.92 -16.04
N LEU A 171 4.67 -11.96 -17.24
CA LEU A 171 6.07 -11.56 -17.43
C LEU A 171 6.31 -10.09 -17.08
N ALA A 172 5.36 -9.20 -17.45
CA ALA A 172 5.43 -7.79 -17.07
C ALA A 172 5.35 -7.58 -15.55
N ASN A 173 4.47 -8.31 -14.87
CA ASN A 173 4.36 -8.26 -13.41
C ASN A 173 5.62 -8.80 -12.71
N ASP A 174 6.19 -9.91 -13.21
CA ASP A 174 7.42 -10.50 -12.64
C ASP A 174 8.63 -9.56 -12.82
N PHE A 175 8.72 -8.87 -13.96
CA PHE A 175 9.72 -7.82 -14.17
C PHE A 175 9.53 -6.63 -13.21
N PHE A 176 8.29 -6.17 -13.02
CA PHE A 176 8.00 -5.10 -12.08
C PHE A 176 8.30 -5.50 -10.63
N LEU A 177 7.96 -6.73 -10.24
CA LEU A 177 8.31 -7.30 -8.94
C LEU A 177 9.82 -7.29 -8.70
N PHE A 178 10.61 -7.68 -9.70
CA PHE A 178 12.07 -7.63 -9.64
C PHE A 178 12.59 -6.20 -9.43
N LEU A 179 12.08 -5.23 -10.19
CA LEU A 179 12.44 -3.82 -10.03
C LEU A 179 12.09 -3.28 -8.64
N LEU A 180 10.93 -3.69 -8.10
CA LEU A 180 10.46 -3.26 -6.79
C LEU A 180 11.33 -3.81 -5.65
N VAL A 181 11.72 -5.08 -5.74
CA VAL A 181 12.66 -5.69 -4.78
C VAL A 181 14.03 -5.00 -4.87
N GLY A 182 14.55 -4.80 -6.08
CA GLY A 182 15.81 -4.09 -6.31
C GLY A 182 15.79 -2.67 -5.74
N TYR A 183 14.71 -1.92 -5.96
CA TYR A 183 14.51 -0.59 -5.40
C TYR A 183 14.46 -0.61 -3.87
N THR A 184 13.74 -1.56 -3.26
CA THR A 184 13.64 -1.67 -1.79
C THR A 184 15.00 -1.94 -1.17
N LEU A 185 15.78 -2.86 -1.76
CA LEU A 185 17.14 -3.15 -1.32
C LEU A 185 18.07 -1.95 -1.51
N LEU A 186 17.97 -1.23 -2.64
CA LEU A 186 18.74 -0.02 -2.89
C LEU A 186 18.43 1.08 -1.86
N ALA A 187 17.15 1.32 -1.58
CA ALA A 187 16.71 2.30 -0.60
C ALA A 187 17.19 1.96 0.82
N LEU A 188 17.17 0.67 1.19
CA LEU A 188 17.71 0.18 2.45
C LEU A 188 19.22 0.38 2.52
N PHE A 189 19.96 -0.12 1.53
CA PHE A 189 21.42 -0.02 1.46
C PHE A 189 21.86 1.44 1.57
N TRP A 190 21.25 2.32 0.78
CA TRP A 190 21.63 3.72 0.77
C TRP A 190 21.23 4.43 2.07
N SER A 191 20.11 4.08 2.67
CA SER A 191 19.73 4.64 3.97
C SER A 191 20.74 4.26 5.08
N CYS A 192 21.24 3.03 5.04
CA CYS A 192 22.24 2.48 5.97
C CYS A 192 23.66 3.03 5.76
N PHE A 193 24.11 3.09 4.49
CA PHE A 193 25.51 3.29 4.11
C PHE A 193 25.79 4.61 3.36
N GLN A 194 24.94 5.63 3.51
CA GLN A 194 25.16 6.95 2.87
C GLN A 194 26.41 7.71 3.36
N CYS A 195 27.02 7.31 4.49
CA CYS A 195 28.19 7.95 5.07
C CYS A 195 29.31 6.94 5.29
N SER A 196 30.56 7.39 5.14
CA SER A 196 31.76 6.67 5.56
C SER A 196 32.51 7.49 6.62
N PRO A 197 32.59 7.02 7.88
CA PRO A 197 32.01 5.77 8.41
C PRO A 197 30.48 5.85 8.62
N ALA A 198 29.78 4.72 8.52
CA ALA A 198 28.32 4.64 8.59
C ALA A 198 27.69 5.22 9.88
N PRO A 199 28.28 5.04 11.08
CA PRO A 199 27.71 5.60 12.32
C PRO A 199 27.57 7.13 12.31
N ALA A 200 28.38 7.84 11.52
CA ALA A 200 28.33 9.30 11.42
C ALA A 200 27.00 9.84 10.85
N MET A 201 26.23 8.99 10.18
CA MET A 201 24.88 9.34 9.74
C MET A 201 23.93 9.48 10.94
N TRP A 202 23.87 8.45 11.79
CA TRP A 202 22.89 8.23 12.87
C TRP A 202 23.20 8.98 14.15
N ASP A 203 24.49 9.17 14.42
CA ASP A 203 24.99 9.72 15.66
C ASP A 203 25.77 11.01 15.38
N LYS A 204 25.15 12.14 15.71
CA LYS A 204 25.76 13.47 15.54
C LYS A 204 26.89 13.73 16.53
N ILE A 205 26.83 13.16 17.73
CA ILE A 205 27.91 13.27 18.72
C ILE A 205 29.14 12.54 18.19
N TYR A 206 28.97 11.28 17.75
CA TYR A 206 30.03 10.52 17.09
C TYR A 206 30.58 11.29 15.89
N SER A 207 29.71 11.79 15.00
CA SER A 207 30.10 12.60 13.84
C SER A 207 30.93 13.83 14.21
N GLY A 208 30.64 14.50 15.33
CA GLY A 208 31.43 15.63 15.83
C GLY A 208 32.80 15.23 16.38
N GLN A 209 32.89 14.06 17.01
CA GLN A 209 34.11 13.54 17.66
C GLN A 209 35.17 13.07 16.67
N LEU A 210 34.82 12.70 15.43
CA LEU A 210 35.83 12.25 14.45
C LEU A 210 36.93 13.30 14.24
N ALA A 211 38.16 12.83 14.06
CA ALA A 211 39.30 13.68 13.70
C ALA A 211 39.07 14.40 12.36
N ARG A 212 38.51 13.70 11.37
CA ARG A 212 38.18 14.22 10.03
C ARG A 212 36.68 14.13 9.77
N PRO A 213 36.08 15.06 9.01
CA PRO A 213 34.65 14.97 8.68
C PRO A 213 34.36 13.68 7.92
N ALA A 214 33.25 13.02 8.25
CA ALA A 214 32.78 11.85 7.53
C ALA A 214 32.43 12.24 6.08
N LYS A 215 32.74 11.35 5.14
CA LYS A 215 32.32 11.53 3.75
C LYS A 215 30.89 11.01 3.61
N CYS A 216 29.94 11.93 3.49
CA CYS A 216 28.53 11.61 3.30
C CYS A 216 28.07 12.05 1.92
N TRP A 217 27.11 11.32 1.36
CA TRP A 217 26.33 11.81 0.23
C TRP A 217 25.33 12.86 0.71
N SER A 218 24.94 13.79 -0.18
CA SER A 218 23.94 14.80 0.16
C SER A 218 22.60 14.14 0.52
N THR A 219 22.21 14.23 1.80
CA THR A 219 20.98 13.62 2.30
C THR A 219 19.74 14.12 1.55
N LEU A 220 19.73 15.39 1.13
CA LEU A 220 18.64 15.98 0.36
C LEU A 220 18.55 15.37 -1.05
N VAL A 221 19.67 15.29 -1.78
CA VAL A 221 19.71 14.75 -3.15
C VAL A 221 19.25 13.29 -3.15
N VAL A 222 19.78 12.53 -2.20
CA VAL A 222 19.46 11.12 -2.00
C VAL A 222 17.99 10.93 -1.65
N ALA A 223 17.47 11.70 -0.69
CA ALA A 223 16.08 11.60 -0.28
C ALA A 223 15.13 11.95 -1.42
N ASN A 224 15.43 12.99 -2.20
CA ASN A 224 14.64 13.37 -3.37
C ASN A 224 14.69 12.30 -4.46
N ALA A 225 15.86 11.73 -4.76
CA ALA A 225 15.99 10.66 -5.75
C ALA A 225 15.16 9.43 -5.38
N LEU A 226 15.28 8.95 -4.13
CA LEU A 226 14.50 7.81 -3.65
C LEU A 226 12.99 8.11 -3.64
N SER A 227 12.61 9.32 -3.25
CA SER A 227 11.20 9.73 -3.20
C SER A 227 10.57 9.86 -4.60
N ILE A 228 11.29 10.38 -5.60
CA ILE A 228 10.81 10.40 -6.99
C ILE A 228 10.60 8.97 -7.51
N ILE A 229 11.56 8.07 -7.29
CA ILE A 229 11.42 6.66 -7.69
C ILE A 229 10.24 6.02 -6.97
N HIS A 230 10.04 6.33 -5.68
CA HIS A 230 8.89 5.85 -4.90
C HIS A 230 7.56 6.17 -5.59
N VAL A 231 7.36 7.45 -5.94
CA VAL A 231 6.14 7.95 -6.61
C VAL A 231 5.96 7.26 -7.96
N VAL A 232 7.03 7.11 -8.75
CA VAL A 232 6.97 6.39 -10.04
C VAL A 232 6.50 4.95 -9.82
N MET A 233 7.02 4.26 -8.81
CA MET A 233 6.61 2.88 -8.49
C MET A 233 5.12 2.80 -8.09
N ASP A 234 4.56 3.83 -7.44
CA ASP A 234 3.11 3.90 -7.14
C ASP A 234 2.26 3.95 -8.41
N PHE A 235 2.63 4.83 -9.35
CA PHE A 235 1.91 4.94 -10.62
C PHE A 235 2.01 3.65 -11.44
N VAL A 236 3.18 3.01 -11.49
CA VAL A 236 3.33 1.74 -12.22
C VAL A 236 2.50 0.63 -11.56
N LEU A 237 2.50 0.54 -10.23
CA LEU A 237 1.68 -0.43 -9.49
C LEU A 237 0.18 -0.19 -9.76
N LEU A 238 -0.26 1.06 -9.80
CA LEU A 238 -1.63 1.46 -10.10
C LEU A 238 -2.06 1.10 -11.54
N LEU A 239 -1.16 1.27 -12.51
CA LEU A 239 -1.41 0.96 -13.92
C LEU A 239 -1.44 -0.54 -14.22
N THR A 240 -0.67 -1.33 -13.47
CA THR A 240 -0.55 -2.79 -13.65
C THR A 240 -1.91 -3.50 -13.75
N PRO A 241 -2.86 -3.36 -12.80
CA PRO A 241 -4.16 -4.01 -12.92
C PRO A 241 -4.98 -3.49 -14.10
N ILE A 242 -4.90 -2.21 -14.49
CA ILE A 242 -5.69 -1.66 -15.61
C ILE A 242 -5.35 -2.40 -16.91
N VAL A 243 -4.04 -2.57 -17.18
CA VAL A 243 -3.56 -3.23 -18.39
C VAL A 243 -4.02 -4.68 -18.45
N VAL A 244 -3.97 -5.40 -17.32
CA VAL A 244 -4.44 -6.79 -17.22
C VAL A 244 -5.96 -6.87 -17.43
N LEU A 245 -6.73 -5.97 -16.81
CA LEU A 245 -8.18 -5.98 -16.79
C LEU A 245 -8.81 -5.56 -18.12
N TRP A 246 -8.14 -4.75 -18.94
CA TRP A 246 -8.63 -4.32 -20.25
C TRP A 246 -8.84 -5.47 -21.24
N LYS A 247 -8.19 -6.61 -21.02
CA LYS A 247 -8.31 -7.80 -21.87
C LYS A 247 -9.38 -8.79 -21.39
N VAL A 248 -9.98 -8.59 -20.22
CA VAL A 248 -10.86 -9.58 -19.57
C VAL A 248 -12.31 -9.08 -19.49
N ARG A 249 -13.26 -9.87 -19.98
CA ARG A 249 -14.70 -9.58 -19.85
C ARG A 249 -15.18 -9.95 -18.43
N LEU A 250 -15.44 -8.95 -17.59
CA LEU A 250 -15.85 -9.14 -16.21
C LEU A 250 -17.32 -8.77 -15.96
N ASN A 251 -17.97 -9.51 -15.06
CA ASN A 251 -19.32 -9.19 -14.57
C ASN A 251 -19.36 -7.82 -13.89
N LYS A 252 -20.50 -7.12 -13.98
CA LYS A 252 -20.68 -5.74 -13.47
C LYS A 252 -20.29 -5.60 -11.99
N GLY A 253 -20.61 -6.58 -11.15
CA GLY A 253 -20.22 -6.59 -9.73
C GLY A 253 -18.71 -6.69 -9.49
N THR A 254 -17.98 -7.42 -10.33
CA THR A 254 -16.50 -7.47 -10.27
C THR A 254 -15.89 -6.17 -10.76
N LYS A 255 -16.49 -5.55 -11.79
CA LYS A 255 -16.05 -4.25 -12.31
C LYS A 255 -16.14 -3.13 -11.26
N ILE A 256 -17.21 -3.09 -10.47
CA ILE A 256 -17.37 -2.09 -9.39
C ILE A 256 -16.31 -2.29 -8.29
N ARG A 257 -16.05 -3.52 -7.87
CA ARG A 257 -15.03 -3.83 -6.85
C ARG A 257 -13.65 -3.36 -7.28
N LEU A 258 -13.27 -3.63 -8.53
CA LEU A 258 -12.00 -3.19 -9.10
C LEU A 258 -11.90 -1.66 -9.15
N PHE A 259 -13.00 -0.96 -9.44
CA PHE A 259 -13.03 0.49 -9.39
C PHE A 259 -12.77 1.03 -7.98
N ILE A 260 -13.32 0.40 -6.93
CA ILE A 260 -13.04 0.79 -5.54
C ILE A 260 -11.57 0.61 -5.19
N VAL A 261 -10.97 -0.54 -5.55
CA VAL A 261 -9.53 -0.80 -5.32
C VAL A 261 -8.68 0.23 -6.06
N PHE A 262 -9.04 0.52 -7.32
CA PHE A 262 -8.34 1.48 -8.15
C PHE A 262 -8.41 2.91 -7.58
N SER A 263 -9.59 3.35 -7.15
CA SER A 263 -9.78 4.68 -6.54
C SER A 263 -9.00 4.84 -5.23
N MET A 264 -8.89 3.79 -4.43
CA MET A 264 -8.06 3.82 -3.22
C MET A 264 -6.57 3.83 -3.55
N GLY A 265 -6.16 3.09 -4.58
CA GLY A 265 -4.79 3.13 -5.10
C GLY A 265 -4.41 4.50 -5.67
N SER A 266 -5.32 5.18 -6.36
CA SER A 266 -5.07 6.52 -6.88
C SER A 266 -4.95 7.56 -5.76
N LEU A 267 -5.75 7.45 -4.69
CA LEU A 267 -5.57 8.28 -3.49
C LEU A 267 -4.20 8.08 -2.85
N SER A 268 -3.69 6.85 -2.80
CA SER A 268 -2.33 6.57 -2.30
C SER A 268 -1.27 7.27 -3.16
N CYS A 269 -1.41 7.23 -4.49
CA CYS A 269 -0.50 7.93 -5.40
C CYS A 269 -0.50 9.45 -5.16
N VAL A 270 -1.68 10.04 -4.96
CA VAL A 270 -1.82 11.47 -4.64
C VAL A 270 -1.14 11.79 -3.31
N ALA A 271 -1.33 10.96 -2.28
CA ALA A 271 -0.66 11.15 -0.98
C ALA A 271 0.87 11.11 -1.13
N SER A 272 1.41 10.18 -1.92
CA SER A 272 2.83 10.09 -2.23
C SER A 272 3.37 11.33 -2.97
N VAL A 273 2.60 11.91 -3.91
CA VAL A 273 2.98 13.18 -4.56
C VAL A 273 2.96 14.35 -3.58
N LEU A 274 1.92 14.46 -2.75
CA LEU A 274 1.80 15.53 -1.76
C LEU A 274 2.89 15.45 -0.70
N ARG A 275 3.30 14.25 -0.32
CA ARG A 275 4.49 14.00 0.51
C ARG A 275 5.76 14.56 -0.12
N GLU A 276 6.00 14.32 -1.41
CA GLU A 276 7.19 14.83 -2.10
C GLU A 276 7.19 16.36 -2.18
N LEU A 277 6.02 16.97 -2.43
CA LEU A 277 5.87 18.43 -2.38
C LEU A 277 6.14 18.97 -0.97
N ALA A 278 5.63 18.28 0.06
CA ALA A 278 5.88 18.64 1.45
C ALA A 278 7.37 18.56 1.80
N GLN A 279 8.09 17.53 1.33
CA GLN A 279 9.54 17.39 1.51
C GLN A 279 10.31 18.59 0.93
N LYS A 280 9.93 19.04 -0.27
CA LYS A 280 10.54 20.22 -0.91
C LYS A 280 10.21 21.53 -0.19
N SER A 281 9.06 21.60 0.48
CA SER A 281 8.61 22.79 1.22
C SER A 281 9.18 22.90 2.64
N ILE A 282 9.99 21.94 3.11
CA ILE A 282 10.63 22.02 4.42
C ILE A 282 11.51 23.27 4.45
N SER A 283 11.07 24.27 5.21
CA SER A 283 11.73 25.56 5.38
C SER A 283 12.91 25.45 6.35
N LYS A 284 13.50 26.58 6.72
CA LYS A 284 14.60 26.65 7.71
C LYS A 284 14.20 26.08 9.09
N ASP A 285 12.90 26.03 9.39
CA ASP A 285 12.39 25.47 10.63
C ASP A 285 12.10 23.97 10.46
N ILE A 286 13.14 23.16 10.66
CA ILE A 286 13.13 21.74 10.29
C ILE A 286 12.19 20.94 11.20
N THR A 287 12.25 21.14 12.52
CA THR A 287 11.47 20.35 13.49
C THR A 287 9.97 20.63 13.41
N TYR A 288 9.59 21.87 13.05
CA TYR A 288 8.19 22.24 12.83
C TYR A 288 7.71 21.93 11.42
N GLY A 289 8.51 22.21 10.39
CA GLY A 289 8.18 21.99 8.98
C GLY A 289 8.05 20.51 8.61
N TYR A 290 8.85 19.64 9.26
CA TYR A 290 8.79 18.19 9.11
C TYR A 290 7.38 17.60 9.37
N THR A 291 6.55 18.27 10.17
CA THR A 291 5.19 17.80 10.49
C THR A 291 4.29 17.64 9.28
N SER A 292 4.45 18.46 8.24
CA SER A 292 3.68 18.34 7.00
C SER A 292 4.09 17.09 6.21
N LEU A 293 5.40 16.84 6.09
CA LEU A 293 5.94 15.63 5.48
C LEU A 293 5.45 14.38 6.24
N LEU A 294 5.47 14.43 7.56
CA LEU A 294 5.01 13.36 8.44
C LEU A 294 3.52 13.03 8.22
N ALA A 295 2.66 14.04 8.13
CA ALA A 295 1.22 13.86 7.90
C ALA A 295 0.94 13.12 6.58
N TRP A 296 1.57 13.53 5.48
CA TRP A 296 1.40 12.83 4.20
C TRP A 296 2.01 11.43 4.21
N THR A 297 3.12 11.24 4.92
CA THR A 297 3.75 9.93 5.06
C THR A 297 2.86 8.92 5.78
N VAL A 298 2.20 9.32 6.87
CA VAL A 298 1.31 8.40 7.61
C VAL A 298 0.04 8.11 6.81
N VAL A 299 -0.49 9.09 6.07
CA VAL A 299 -1.62 8.89 5.17
C VAL A 299 -1.26 7.90 4.06
N ASP A 300 -0.12 8.08 3.40
CA ASP A 300 0.39 7.19 2.36
C ASP A 300 0.54 5.75 2.89
N LEU A 301 1.18 5.59 4.05
CA LEU A 301 1.38 4.27 4.66
C LEU A 301 0.06 3.59 5.05
N THR A 302 -0.88 4.35 5.61
CA THR A 302 -2.20 3.85 6.01
C THR A 302 -3.00 3.42 4.78
N LEU A 303 -3.00 4.24 3.72
CA LEU A 303 -3.66 3.92 2.45
C LEU A 303 -3.04 2.68 1.80
N ALA A 304 -1.71 2.53 1.84
CA ALA A 304 -1.04 1.34 1.29
C ALA A 304 -1.50 0.05 1.99
N VAL A 305 -1.60 0.03 3.32
CA VAL A 305 -2.11 -1.13 4.09
C VAL A 305 -3.58 -1.42 3.77
N VAL A 306 -4.41 -0.37 3.69
CA VAL A 306 -5.82 -0.49 3.32
C VAL A 306 -5.94 -1.08 1.92
N VAL A 307 -5.29 -0.49 0.91
CA VAL A 307 -5.28 -0.92 -0.49
C VAL A 307 -4.82 -2.36 -0.62
N ALA A 308 -3.76 -2.75 0.09
CA ALA A 308 -3.29 -4.13 0.10
C ALA A 308 -4.37 -5.11 0.58
N SER A 309 -5.20 -4.70 1.54
CA SER A 309 -6.25 -5.51 2.16
C SER A 309 -7.59 -5.51 1.40
N LEU A 310 -7.82 -4.52 0.52
CA LEU A 310 -9.07 -4.38 -0.23
C LEU A 310 -9.43 -5.59 -1.10
N PRO A 311 -8.52 -6.30 -1.78
CA PRO A 311 -8.92 -7.42 -2.62
C PRO A 311 -9.58 -8.54 -1.82
N VAL A 312 -9.07 -8.83 -0.62
CA VAL A 312 -9.64 -9.82 0.30
C VAL A 312 -11.01 -9.36 0.82
N ILE A 313 -11.12 -8.09 1.20
CA ILE A 313 -12.38 -7.50 1.68
C ILE A 313 -13.43 -7.46 0.56
N SER A 314 -13.02 -7.11 -0.66
CA SER A 314 -13.90 -6.97 -1.82
C SER A 314 -14.50 -8.31 -2.28
N ALA A 315 -13.82 -9.43 -2.01
CA ALA A 315 -14.36 -10.77 -2.25
C ALA A 315 -15.64 -11.05 -1.42
N LEU A 316 -15.94 -10.24 -0.40
CA LEU A 316 -17.08 -10.42 0.52
C LEU A 316 -18.30 -9.54 0.19
N ILE A 317 -18.08 -8.42 -0.51
CA ILE A 317 -19.13 -7.46 -0.88
C ILE A 317 -20.36 -8.11 -1.55
N PRO A 318 -20.26 -9.15 -2.42
CA PRO A 318 -21.44 -9.68 -3.09
C PRO A 318 -22.47 -10.39 -2.19
N LYS A 319 -22.13 -10.84 -0.96
CA LYS A 319 -23.12 -11.49 -0.08
C LYS A 319 -23.93 -10.48 0.75
N ALA A 320 -23.27 -9.49 1.34
CA ALA A 320 -23.92 -8.47 2.18
C ALA A 320 -24.91 -7.60 1.39
N TRP A 321 -24.60 -7.28 0.13
CA TRP A 321 -25.51 -6.49 -0.73
C TRP A 321 -26.70 -7.31 -1.26
N GLY A 322 -26.54 -8.63 -1.44
CA GLY A 322 -27.65 -9.53 -1.81
C GLY A 322 -28.70 -9.62 -0.70
N GLU A 323 -28.27 -9.69 0.56
CA GLU A 323 -29.15 -9.76 1.72
C GLU A 323 -29.89 -8.44 1.97
N ILE A 324 -29.22 -7.29 1.79
CA ILE A 324 -29.83 -5.95 1.94
C ILE A 324 -30.85 -5.66 0.82
N THR A 325 -30.62 -6.16 -0.41
CA THR A 325 -31.53 -5.98 -1.55
C THR A 325 -32.68 -7.00 -1.60
N GLN A 326 -32.52 -8.18 -0.99
CA GLN A 326 -33.63 -9.12 -0.80
C GLN A 326 -34.57 -8.70 0.33
N SER A 327 -34.06 -8.06 1.39
CA SER A 327 -34.89 -7.48 2.46
C SER A 327 -35.86 -6.40 1.96
N SER A 328 -35.60 -5.77 0.81
CA SER A 328 -36.46 -4.75 0.21
C SER A 328 -37.42 -5.28 -0.87
N ARG A 329 -37.28 -6.55 -1.32
CA ARG A 329 -38.24 -7.19 -2.25
C ARG A 329 -39.34 -8.00 -1.58
N ILE A 330 -39.14 -8.46 -0.34
CA ILE A 330 -40.14 -9.28 0.37
C ILE A 330 -41.35 -8.44 0.86
N ARG A 331 -41.29 -7.10 0.85
CA ARG A 331 -42.38 -6.23 1.34
C ARG A 331 -43.37 -5.72 0.27
N ARG A 332 -43.31 -6.18 -0.99
CA ARG A 332 -44.22 -5.71 -2.06
C ARG A 332 -45.18 -6.76 -2.66
N THR A 333 -45.19 -8.00 -2.19
CA THR A 333 -46.08 -9.05 -2.74
C THR A 333 -47.30 -9.39 -1.89
N THR A 334 -47.55 -8.71 -0.76
CA THR A 334 -48.71 -8.97 0.12
C THR A 334 -49.69 -7.79 0.25
N LEU A 335 -49.84 -6.96 -0.79
CA LEU A 335 -50.92 -5.97 -0.85
C LEU A 335 -51.37 -5.76 -2.30
N GLY A 336 -52.18 -6.67 -2.83
CA GLY A 336 -52.66 -6.58 -4.21
C GLY A 336 -53.45 -7.79 -4.69
N GLN A 337 -54.42 -8.26 -3.90
CA GLN A 337 -55.43 -9.20 -4.41
C GLN A 337 -56.81 -8.79 -3.89
N GLY A 338 -57.35 -7.73 -4.48
CA GLY A 338 -58.71 -7.26 -4.29
C GLY A 338 -59.45 -7.23 -5.62
N THR A 339 -60.35 -8.21 -5.79
CA THR A 339 -61.60 -8.15 -6.57
C THR A 339 -61.56 -7.65 -8.02
N SER A 340 -61.72 -8.58 -8.96
CA SER A 340 -62.47 -8.34 -10.19
C SER A 340 -63.39 -9.53 -10.48
N LYS A 341 -64.70 -9.27 -10.44
CA LYS A 341 -65.76 -10.15 -10.96
C LYS A 341 -65.83 -9.94 -12.47
N GLY A 342 -65.82 -11.03 -13.25
CA GLY A 342 -66.06 -10.98 -14.69
C GLY A 342 -66.28 -12.39 -15.25
N THR A 343 -67.38 -12.53 -15.98
CA THR A 343 -68.09 -13.77 -16.35
C THR A 343 -67.55 -14.43 -17.63
N GLN A 344 -67.89 -15.71 -17.79
CA GLN A 344 -67.97 -16.55 -19.01
C GLN A 344 -66.79 -17.46 -19.38
N GLY A 345 -67.12 -18.74 -19.58
CA GLY A 345 -66.71 -19.45 -20.81
C GLY A 345 -65.84 -20.70 -20.65
N GLN A 346 -66.51 -21.85 -20.55
CA GLN A 346 -66.16 -23.16 -21.14
C GLN A 346 -64.84 -23.90 -20.80
N SER A 347 -65.07 -25.10 -20.24
CA SER A 347 -64.40 -26.41 -20.41
C SER A 347 -62.88 -26.47 -20.63
N VAL A 348 -62.20 -27.30 -19.84
CA VAL A 348 -61.72 -28.63 -20.25
C VAL A 348 -61.42 -29.46 -19.00
N ILE A 349 -61.80 -30.73 -19.12
CA ILE A 349 -61.65 -31.88 -18.24
C ILE A 349 -60.18 -32.13 -17.87
N GLY A 350 -59.91 -32.57 -16.65
CA GLY A 350 -58.81 -33.53 -16.46
C GLY A 350 -58.06 -33.52 -15.14
N ARG A 351 -58.49 -34.42 -14.24
CA ARG A 351 -57.68 -35.19 -13.25
C ARG A 351 -56.94 -34.41 -12.16
N GLY A 352 -57.40 -34.64 -10.93
CA GLY A 352 -56.73 -34.21 -9.72
C GLY A 352 -55.62 -35.13 -9.24
N ARG A 353 -54.91 -34.68 -8.20
CA ARG A 353 -54.81 -35.38 -6.91
C ARG A 353 -54.31 -34.40 -5.85
N ARG A 354 -54.88 -34.54 -4.66
CA ARG A 354 -54.69 -33.75 -3.45
C ARG A 354 -53.30 -33.98 -2.83
N ASN A 355 -52.80 -32.90 -2.22
CA ASN A 355 -51.68 -32.74 -1.29
C ASN A 355 -51.20 -33.97 -0.51
N THR A 356 -49.88 -34.06 -0.32
CA THR A 356 -49.28 -34.26 1.00
C THR A 356 -48.06 -33.34 1.13
N ILE A 357 -48.04 -32.63 2.26
CA ILE A 357 -46.92 -31.87 2.80
C ILE A 357 -46.01 -32.90 3.47
N ASP A 358 -44.69 -32.81 3.27
CA ASP A 358 -43.74 -33.10 4.35
C ASP A 358 -42.42 -32.35 4.12
N SER A 359 -41.90 -31.92 5.25
CA SER A 359 -40.84 -30.94 5.46
C SER A 359 -39.43 -31.53 5.32
N GLU A 360 -38.50 -30.60 5.13
CA GLU A 360 -37.11 -30.59 5.64
C GLU A 360 -36.00 -31.38 4.92
N SER A 361 -34.84 -30.70 4.89
CA SER A 361 -33.48 -31.18 4.60
C SER A 361 -33.17 -31.76 3.20
N ASP A 362 -32.57 -30.94 2.32
CA ASP A 362 -31.12 -30.98 2.15
C ASP A 362 -30.62 -29.96 1.11
N GLY A 363 -29.76 -29.06 1.60
CA GLY A 363 -29.05 -28.09 0.78
C GLY A 363 -27.92 -28.75 0.00
N ILE A 364 -28.13 -28.94 -1.30
CA ILE A 364 -27.04 -29.28 -2.21
C ILE A 364 -26.27 -28.00 -2.55
N LEU A 365 -25.04 -27.96 -2.06
CA LEU A 365 -23.97 -27.03 -2.42
C LEU A 365 -23.86 -26.93 -3.95
N ARG A 366 -24.18 -25.76 -4.50
CA ARG A 366 -23.77 -25.40 -5.85
C ARG A 366 -22.36 -24.83 -5.78
N GLU A 367 -21.41 -25.67 -6.14
CA GLU A 367 -20.01 -25.33 -6.40
C GLU A 367 -19.97 -24.43 -7.65
N ASP A 368 -19.82 -23.12 -7.46
CA ASP A 368 -19.51 -22.21 -8.56
C ASP A 368 -18.01 -22.34 -8.89
N HIS A 369 -17.68 -23.42 -9.61
CA HIS A 369 -16.47 -23.45 -10.43
C HIS A 369 -16.59 -22.35 -11.49
N ILE A 370 -15.76 -21.30 -11.37
CA ILE A 370 -15.59 -20.31 -12.42
C ILE A 370 -14.78 -20.97 -13.54
N GLU A 371 -15.44 -21.73 -14.40
CA GLU A 371 -14.87 -22.11 -15.69
C GLU A 371 -15.04 -20.93 -16.66
N LEU A 372 -13.94 -20.26 -16.96
CA LEU A 372 -13.84 -19.30 -18.05
C LEU A 372 -13.80 -20.06 -19.38
N SER A 373 -14.97 -20.44 -19.89
CA SER A 373 -15.08 -20.99 -21.24
C SER A 373 -14.88 -19.89 -22.28
N PHE A 374 -13.78 -19.98 -23.03
CA PHE A 374 -13.53 -19.15 -24.21
C PHE A 374 -14.22 -19.77 -25.42
N ALA A 375 -15.19 -19.05 -26.00
CA ALA A 375 -15.77 -19.40 -27.30
C ALA A 375 -14.71 -19.21 -28.40
N ARG A 376 -14.15 -20.33 -28.88
CA ARG A 376 -13.28 -20.37 -30.07
C ARG A 376 -14.17 -20.33 -31.31
N ASN A 377 -14.22 -19.19 -31.98
CA ASN A 377 -14.98 -19.04 -33.21
C ASN A 377 -14.19 -19.64 -34.38
N SER A 378 -14.28 -20.96 -34.59
CA SER A 378 -13.85 -21.58 -35.85
C SER A 378 -15.08 -21.82 -36.73
N LYS A 379 -15.22 -21.01 -37.79
CA LYS A 379 -16.13 -21.31 -38.88
C LYS A 379 -15.68 -22.63 -39.53
N ARG A 380 -16.42 -23.71 -39.27
CA ARG A 380 -16.35 -24.96 -40.03
C ARG A 380 -17.39 -24.85 -41.13
N ALA A 381 -16.93 -24.75 -42.37
CA ALA A 381 -17.76 -24.94 -43.56
C ALA A 381 -17.56 -26.39 -44.02
N GLU A 382 -18.65 -27.13 -44.12
CA GLU A 382 -18.86 -28.35 -44.91
C GLU A 382 -20.39 -28.56 -44.94
N PRO A 383 -21.01 -29.28 -45.91
CA PRO A 383 -20.41 -30.27 -46.80
C PRO A 383 -20.90 -30.21 -48.27
N ARG A 384 -20.27 -31.00 -49.17
CA ARG A 384 -20.96 -31.61 -50.31
C ARG A 384 -20.34 -32.96 -50.64
N GLU A 385 -21.16 -34.00 -50.48
CA GLU A 385 -20.91 -35.36 -50.96
C GLU A 385 -20.88 -35.40 -52.49
N VAL A 386 -19.96 -36.19 -53.05
CA VAL A 386 -20.19 -36.92 -54.31
C VAL A 386 -19.59 -38.32 -54.16
N SER A 387 -20.48 -39.30 -54.23
CA SER A 387 -20.20 -40.72 -54.41
C SER A 387 -19.74 -40.98 -55.84
N GLN A 388 -18.65 -41.73 -56.05
CA GLN A 388 -18.56 -42.74 -57.10
C GLN A 388 -17.32 -43.63 -56.99
N ALA A 389 -17.52 -44.88 -57.40
CA ALA A 389 -16.67 -46.05 -57.31
C ALA A 389 -15.38 -46.00 -58.15
N SER A 390 -14.36 -46.76 -57.75
CA SER A 390 -13.85 -47.89 -58.54
C SER A 390 -12.71 -48.63 -57.83
N SER A 391 -12.84 -49.95 -57.81
CA SER A 391 -11.82 -50.95 -57.54
C SER A 391 -10.97 -51.16 -58.81
N PHE A 392 -9.65 -51.37 -58.63
CA PHE A 392 -8.62 -51.97 -59.51
C PHE A 392 -7.29 -51.29 -59.12
N GLY A 393 -6.13 -51.89 -58.91
CA GLY A 393 -5.60 -53.23 -59.13
C GLY A 393 -4.07 -53.08 -59.30
N SER A 394 -3.31 -53.84 -58.53
CA SER A 394 -1.99 -54.42 -58.87
C SER A 394 -0.72 -53.56 -59.13
N HIS A 395 0.32 -53.96 -58.39
CA HIS A 395 1.70 -54.24 -58.83
C HIS A 395 2.79 -53.13 -58.97
N LYS A 396 3.84 -53.39 -58.16
CA LYS A 396 5.28 -53.55 -58.50
C LYS A 396 6.24 -52.34 -58.50
N THR A 397 7.26 -52.52 -57.65
CA THR A 397 8.72 -52.33 -57.85
C THR A 397 9.31 -50.93 -58.00
N GLY A 398 10.41 -50.69 -57.29
CA GLY A 398 11.41 -49.68 -57.67
C GLY A 398 12.32 -49.25 -56.53
N HIS A 399 13.55 -49.76 -56.55
CA HIS A 399 14.68 -49.46 -55.66
C HIS A 399 15.27 -48.05 -55.86
N ALA A 400 16.14 -47.68 -54.90
CA ALA A 400 17.29 -46.77 -54.98
C ALA A 400 16.97 -45.26 -54.81
N ILE A 401 17.68 -44.47 -54.01
CA ILE A 401 19.01 -44.55 -53.34
C ILE A 401 18.88 -43.95 -51.94
#